data_AF-A0A1V4DIZ9-F1
#
_entry.id   AF-A0A1V4DIZ9-F1
#
_cell.length_a   1.000
_cell.length_b   1.000
_cell.length_c   1.000
_cell.angle_alpha   90.00
_cell.angle_beta   90.00
_cell.angle_gamma   90.00
#
_symmetry.space_group_name_H-M   'P 1'
#
loop_
_entity.id
_entity.type
_entity.pdbx_description
1 polymer ?
#
loop_
_entity_poly.entity_id
_entity_poly.type
_entity_poly.pdbx_seq_one_letter_code
_entity_poly.pdbx_strand_id
1 'polypeptide(L)'
;MSSKSPVVLFKQPQLTNEKKYDPFILTDILADYSGKHQIPIIHFWTMTNELILGMQDTRATHLYDAIQSVRKNDYHPVVRNSGGLAVVADEGILNFSIILPQEFTNQTSINHGYETMKDIIANALSSWDATVESFEVTDSYCPGEFDLSINQKKFAGIAQRRIKKGLGIMIYISINGNQEKRGELVKEFYLSGLKEDFGKEPFPPVNPDSMKNLSDLLLEELSVERVKSLIIEAISQIFVFDETAQQQFEMFLDSVELKEAYDKGFKRMEQRNEGITTILKETN
;
A
#
# COMPACT_ATOMS: atom_id res chain seq x y z
N MET A 1 11.32 -9.20 -31.61
CA MET A 1 10.57 -9.25 -30.34
C MET A 1 11.62 -9.18 -29.23
N SER A 2 11.65 -8.10 -28.46
CA SER A 2 12.53 -8.05 -27.28
C SER A 2 12.07 -9.13 -26.31
N SER A 3 12.97 -9.98 -25.81
CA SER A 3 12.62 -10.95 -24.78
C SER A 3 12.17 -10.20 -23.54
N LYS A 4 10.97 -10.50 -23.03
CA LYS A 4 10.46 -9.95 -21.77
C LYS A 4 11.41 -10.32 -20.63
N SER A 5 11.60 -9.41 -19.66
CA SER A 5 12.45 -9.67 -18.49
C SER A 5 11.77 -10.65 -17.52
N PRO A 6 12.54 -11.52 -16.83
CA PRO A 6 11.98 -12.40 -15.80
C PRO A 6 11.47 -11.58 -14.61
N VAL A 7 10.43 -12.10 -13.94
CA VAL A 7 9.86 -11.54 -12.70
C VAL A 7 9.43 -12.68 -11.78
N VAL A 8 9.50 -12.45 -10.47
CA VAL A 8 8.99 -13.39 -9.47
C VAL A 8 7.74 -12.86 -8.77
N LEU A 9 6.91 -13.76 -8.28
CA LEU A 9 5.65 -13.47 -7.64
C LEU A 9 5.69 -13.86 -6.17
N PHE A 10 5.37 -12.91 -5.30
CA PHE A 10 5.26 -13.12 -3.87
C PHE A 10 3.86 -12.72 -3.38
N LYS A 11 3.07 -13.72 -2.96
CA LYS A 11 1.74 -13.50 -2.38
C LYS A 11 1.80 -13.82 -0.90
N GLN A 12 1.65 -12.81 -0.05
CA GLN A 12 1.45 -13.06 1.37
C GLN A 12 0.04 -13.58 1.64
N PRO A 13 -0.15 -14.43 2.68
CA PRO A 13 -1.47 -14.67 3.22
C PRO A 13 -2.07 -13.36 3.74
N GLN A 14 -3.38 -13.34 3.95
CA GLN A 14 -4.03 -12.23 4.63
C GLN A 14 -3.43 -12.04 6.03
N LEU A 15 -3.05 -10.81 6.35
CA LEU A 15 -2.36 -10.47 7.57
C LEU A 15 -3.34 -9.93 8.60
N THR A 16 -3.15 -10.33 9.85
CA THR A 16 -3.85 -9.76 11.00
C THR A 16 -2.94 -8.79 11.75
N ASN A 17 -3.48 -8.12 12.77
CA ASN A 17 -2.73 -7.25 13.68
C ASN A 17 -1.50 -7.92 14.33
N GLU A 18 -1.49 -9.25 14.47
CA GLU A 18 -0.33 -10.00 14.96
C GLU A 18 0.90 -9.88 14.03
N LYS A 19 0.65 -9.70 12.73
CA LYS A 19 1.65 -9.60 11.66
C LYS A 19 1.65 -8.22 10.99
N LYS A 20 1.21 -7.19 11.72
CA LYS A 20 1.04 -5.84 11.18
C LYS A 20 2.32 -5.20 10.63
N TYR A 21 3.50 -5.65 11.07
CA TYR A 21 4.77 -5.11 10.60
C TYR A 21 5.30 -5.78 9.34
N ASP A 22 4.83 -6.99 9.03
CA ASP A 22 5.40 -7.85 7.98
C ASP A 22 5.53 -7.13 6.63
N PRO A 23 4.49 -6.44 6.10
CA PRO A 23 4.60 -5.84 4.76
C PRO A 23 5.68 -4.77 4.66
N PHE A 24 5.84 -3.98 5.72
CA PHE A 24 6.79 -2.86 5.76
C PHE A 24 8.23 -3.36 5.90
N ILE A 25 8.43 -4.42 6.67
CA ILE A 25 9.72 -5.10 6.81
C ILE A 25 10.09 -5.78 5.49
N LEU A 26 9.16 -6.55 4.92
CA LEU A 26 9.36 -7.30 3.69
C LEU A 26 9.62 -6.37 2.51
N THR A 27 8.94 -5.23 2.40
CA THR A 27 9.23 -4.24 1.34
C THR A 27 10.71 -3.83 1.31
N ASP A 28 11.31 -3.55 2.48
CA ASP A 28 12.73 -3.19 2.57
C ASP A 28 13.66 -4.35 2.20
N ILE A 29 13.33 -5.59 2.61
CA ILE A 29 14.10 -6.81 2.33
C ILE A 29 14.03 -7.17 0.84
N LEU A 30 12.82 -7.16 0.27
CA LEU A 30 12.57 -7.50 -1.13
C LEU A 30 13.21 -6.48 -2.07
N ALA A 31 13.23 -5.20 -1.72
CA ALA A 31 13.95 -4.18 -2.48
C ALA A 31 15.48 -4.40 -2.48
N ASP A 32 16.05 -4.80 -1.35
CA ASP A 32 17.48 -5.17 -1.27
C ASP A 32 17.77 -6.41 -2.12
N TYR A 33 16.94 -7.46 -2.01
CA TYR A 33 17.06 -8.67 -2.83
C TYR A 33 16.98 -8.35 -4.33
N SER A 34 15.93 -7.63 -4.74
CA SER A 34 15.72 -7.23 -6.13
C SER A 34 16.93 -6.46 -6.69
N GLY A 35 17.46 -5.51 -5.92
CA GLY A 35 18.65 -4.75 -6.31
C GLY A 35 19.95 -5.57 -6.37
N LYS A 36 20.12 -6.61 -5.55
CA LYS A 36 21.29 -7.50 -5.58
C LYS A 36 21.22 -8.51 -6.72
N HIS A 37 20.05 -9.10 -6.93
CA HIS A 37 19.84 -10.20 -7.87
C HIS A 37 19.35 -9.74 -9.25
N GLN A 38 19.14 -8.43 -9.43
CA GLN A 38 18.64 -7.82 -10.67
C GLN A 38 17.33 -8.45 -11.17
N ILE A 39 16.47 -8.82 -10.22
CA ILE A 39 15.18 -9.44 -10.52
C ILE A 39 14.01 -8.62 -9.97
N PRO A 40 13.06 -8.21 -10.81
CA PRO A 40 11.79 -7.63 -10.39
C PRO A 40 10.96 -8.60 -9.52
N ILE A 41 10.21 -8.05 -8.57
CA ILE A 41 9.29 -8.81 -7.70
C ILE A 41 7.91 -8.15 -7.74
N ILE A 42 6.88 -8.95 -7.96
CA ILE A 42 5.47 -8.59 -7.78
C ILE A 42 5.06 -9.07 -6.40
N HIS A 43 4.67 -8.14 -5.53
CA HIS A 43 4.35 -8.45 -4.14
C HIS A 43 2.90 -8.06 -3.83
N PHE A 44 2.07 -9.05 -3.48
CA PHE A 44 0.70 -8.84 -3.05
C PHE A 44 0.53 -9.15 -1.57
N TRP A 45 -0.24 -8.31 -0.88
CA TRP A 45 -0.61 -8.52 0.51
C TRP A 45 -1.94 -7.82 0.84
N THR A 46 -2.64 -8.34 1.83
CA THR A 46 -3.89 -7.79 2.37
C THR A 46 -3.84 -7.82 3.89
N MET A 47 -4.66 -7.02 4.55
CA MET A 47 -4.75 -6.99 6.02
C MET A 47 -6.20 -7.07 6.47
N THR A 48 -6.42 -7.31 7.76
CA THR A 48 -7.73 -7.20 8.41
C THR A 48 -7.75 -5.95 9.30
N ASN A 49 -8.68 -5.04 9.05
CA ASN A 49 -9.00 -3.89 9.92
C ASN A 49 -7.80 -3.12 10.50
N GLU A 50 -6.88 -2.66 9.64
CA GLU A 50 -5.74 -1.83 10.03
C GLU A 50 -5.91 -0.38 9.52
N LEU A 51 -5.58 0.59 10.36
CA LEU A 51 -5.31 1.96 9.94
C LEU A 51 -3.79 2.17 9.92
N ILE A 52 -3.23 2.22 8.72
CA ILE A 52 -1.80 2.38 8.51
C ILE A 52 -1.46 3.87 8.50
N LEU A 53 -0.80 4.32 9.56
CA LEU A 53 -0.38 5.70 9.79
C LEU A 53 1.00 5.97 9.21
N GLY A 54 1.17 7.17 8.66
CA GLY A 54 2.47 7.75 8.36
C GLY A 54 3.09 8.45 9.56
N MET A 55 4.36 8.85 9.42
CA MET A 55 5.09 9.56 10.48
C MET A 55 4.57 10.97 10.77
N GLN A 56 3.80 11.57 9.86
CA GLN A 56 3.16 12.87 10.09
C GLN A 56 1.90 12.72 10.94
N ASP A 57 1.16 11.62 10.80
CA ASP A 57 -0.05 11.35 11.57
C ASP A 57 0.24 11.21 13.07
N THR A 58 1.41 10.68 13.43
CA THR A 58 1.85 10.59 14.83
C THR A 58 2.16 11.95 15.47
N ARG A 59 2.07 13.05 14.71
CA ARG A 59 2.26 14.42 15.21
C ARG A 59 0.93 15.13 15.49
N ALA A 60 -0.21 14.45 15.34
CA ALA A 60 -1.50 14.99 15.73
C ALA A 60 -1.48 15.44 17.21
N THR A 61 -1.96 16.65 17.47
CA THR A 61 -1.87 17.31 18.79
C THR A 61 -2.52 16.49 19.90
N HIS A 62 -3.57 15.73 19.57
CA HIS A 62 -4.31 14.84 20.47
C HIS A 62 -4.23 13.39 20.00
N LEU A 63 -3.01 12.88 19.78
CA LEU A 63 -2.80 11.52 19.26
C LEU A 63 -3.49 10.43 20.10
N TYR A 64 -3.58 10.58 21.42
CA TYR A 64 -4.34 9.65 22.27
C TYR A 64 -5.80 9.53 21.81
N ASP A 65 -6.52 10.65 21.69
CA ASP A 65 -7.92 10.71 21.27
C ASP A 65 -8.09 10.11 19.87
N ALA A 66 -7.17 10.43 18.95
CA ALA A 66 -7.14 9.88 17.59
C ALA A 66 -7.01 8.35 17.58
N ILE A 67 -6.13 7.79 18.41
CA ILE A 67 -5.93 6.34 18.49
C ILE A 67 -7.13 5.64 19.14
N GLN A 68 -7.80 6.28 20.10
CA GLN A 68 -9.04 5.73 20.66
C GLN A 68 -10.17 5.67 19.64
N SER A 69 -10.30 6.66 18.75
CA SER A 69 -11.34 6.64 17.73
C SER A 69 -11.17 5.47 16.75
N VAL A 70 -9.92 5.11 16.41
CA VAL A 70 -9.60 3.95 15.57
C VAL A 70 -10.08 2.65 16.23
N ARG A 71 -9.78 2.48 17.53
CA ARG A 71 -10.22 1.29 18.29
C ARG A 71 -11.73 1.17 18.37
N LYS A 72 -12.43 2.29 18.58
CA LYS A 72 -13.89 2.34 18.68
C LYS A 72 -14.58 1.87 17.39
N ASN A 73 -13.88 1.95 16.25
CA ASN A 73 -14.36 1.48 14.96
C ASN A 73 -13.95 0.04 14.62
N ASP A 74 -13.35 -0.68 15.59
CA ASP A 74 -12.81 -2.04 15.45
C ASP A 74 -11.60 -2.15 14.50
N TYR A 75 -10.80 -1.07 14.42
CA TYR A 75 -9.55 -1.04 13.67
C TYR A 75 -8.32 -0.98 14.59
N HIS A 76 -7.19 -1.38 14.06
CA HIS A 76 -5.90 -1.34 14.74
C HIS A 76 -4.96 -0.33 14.08
N PRO A 77 -4.34 0.59 14.83
CA PRO A 77 -3.37 1.52 14.26
C PRO A 77 -1.98 0.89 14.16
N VAL A 78 -1.31 1.14 13.04
CA VAL A 78 0.10 0.76 12.83
C VAL A 78 0.84 1.87 12.09
N VAL A 79 2.01 2.26 12.57
CA VAL A 79 2.87 3.26 11.93
C VAL A 79 3.84 2.57 10.97
N ARG A 80 3.78 2.94 9.68
CA ARG A 80 4.67 2.41 8.64
C ARG A 80 6.02 3.12 8.57
N ASN A 81 7.00 2.49 7.92
CA ASN A 81 8.34 3.05 7.72
C ASN A 81 8.45 3.98 6.49
N SER A 82 7.42 4.05 5.64
CA SER A 82 7.32 4.92 4.46
C SER A 82 6.53 6.20 4.73
N GLY A 83 6.67 7.19 3.85
CA GLY A 83 5.97 8.48 3.97
C GLY A 83 4.47 8.40 3.63
N GLY A 84 3.86 9.55 3.41
CA GLY A 84 2.41 9.70 3.20
C GLY A 84 1.63 9.72 4.51
N LEU A 85 0.32 9.84 4.39
CA LEU A 85 -0.63 9.95 5.49
C LEU A 85 -1.43 8.66 5.68
N ALA A 86 -2.39 8.68 6.60
CA ALA A 86 -3.19 7.55 7.01
C ALA A 86 -3.95 6.91 5.84
N VAL A 87 -3.84 5.59 5.71
CA VAL A 87 -4.60 4.76 4.75
C VAL A 87 -5.22 3.56 5.46
N VAL A 88 -6.36 3.11 4.96
CA VAL A 88 -7.09 1.95 5.50
C VAL A 88 -6.67 0.68 4.78
N ALA A 89 -6.52 -0.43 5.52
CA ALA A 89 -6.34 -1.77 4.97
C ALA A 89 -7.30 -2.75 5.66
N ASP A 90 -8.20 -3.34 4.88
CA ASP A 90 -9.14 -4.37 5.30
C ASP A 90 -9.27 -5.45 4.21
N GLU A 91 -10.20 -6.40 4.39
CA GLU A 91 -10.40 -7.53 3.51
C GLU A 91 -10.78 -7.14 2.07
N GLY A 92 -11.37 -5.95 1.89
CA GLY A 92 -11.75 -5.37 0.60
C GLY A 92 -10.69 -4.46 -0.02
N ILE A 93 -9.54 -4.27 0.64
CA ILE A 93 -8.39 -3.50 0.12
C ILE A 93 -7.29 -4.44 -0.36
N LEU A 94 -6.84 -4.26 -1.60
CA LEU A 94 -5.64 -4.91 -2.13
C LEU A 94 -4.44 -4.00 -1.99
N ASN A 95 -3.37 -4.46 -1.34
CA ASN A 95 -2.06 -3.83 -1.44
C ASN A 95 -1.18 -4.61 -2.42
N PHE A 96 -0.53 -3.87 -3.31
CA PHE A 96 0.28 -4.39 -4.39
C PHE A 96 1.55 -3.56 -4.54
N SER A 97 2.69 -4.22 -4.73
CA SER A 97 3.96 -3.56 -5.00
C SER A 97 4.65 -4.15 -6.22
N ILE A 98 5.23 -3.28 -7.05
CA ILE A 98 6.23 -3.63 -8.06
C ILE A 98 7.58 -3.20 -7.50
N ILE A 99 8.44 -4.17 -7.25
CA ILE A 99 9.78 -3.94 -6.72
C ILE A 99 10.76 -4.17 -7.85
N LEU A 100 11.46 -3.11 -8.24
CA LEU A 100 12.35 -3.09 -9.39
C LEU A 100 13.80 -2.89 -8.95
N PRO A 101 14.76 -3.55 -9.61
CA PRO A 101 16.16 -3.17 -9.52
C PRO A 101 16.35 -1.75 -10.07
N GLN A 102 17.30 -1.00 -9.50
CA GLN A 102 17.56 0.39 -9.91
C GLN A 102 17.87 0.52 -11.40
N GLU A 103 18.45 -0.51 -12.03
CA GLU A 103 18.80 -0.52 -13.46
C GLU A 103 17.57 -0.50 -14.38
N PHE A 104 16.41 -1.00 -13.92
CA PHE A 104 15.14 -0.90 -14.65
C PHE A 104 14.58 0.53 -14.66
N THR A 105 15.08 1.37 -13.75
CA THR A 105 14.70 2.77 -13.65
C THR A 105 15.91 3.55 -14.15
N ASN A 106 16.03 3.81 -15.45
CA ASN A 106 17.17 4.49 -16.11
C ASN A 106 17.55 5.86 -15.49
N GLN A 107 17.92 5.98 -14.21
CA GLN A 107 18.01 7.23 -13.44
C GLN A 107 16.80 8.21 -13.59
N THR A 108 15.75 7.84 -14.33
CA THR A 108 14.71 8.73 -14.84
C THR A 108 13.58 8.85 -13.83
N SER A 109 13.21 10.12 -13.59
CA SER A 109 12.20 10.70 -12.71
C SER A 109 11.30 9.76 -11.92
N ILE A 110 11.10 10.07 -10.63
CA ILE A 110 10.04 9.57 -9.74
C ILE A 110 8.71 9.27 -10.49
N ASN A 111 8.31 10.15 -11.40
CA ASN A 111 7.10 10.05 -12.22
C ASN A 111 7.01 8.76 -13.06
N HIS A 112 8.13 8.21 -13.55
CA HIS A 112 8.10 7.02 -14.40
C HIS A 112 7.55 5.78 -13.68
N GLY A 113 7.90 5.60 -12.40
CA GLY A 113 7.35 4.49 -11.64
C GLY A 113 5.84 4.65 -11.37
N TYR A 114 5.38 5.90 -11.20
CA TYR A 114 3.96 6.19 -11.00
C TYR A 114 3.15 5.92 -12.27
N GLU A 115 3.62 6.40 -13.43
CA GLU A 115 2.99 6.10 -14.73
C GLU A 115 3.01 4.59 -15.03
N THR A 116 4.11 3.89 -14.74
CA THR A 116 4.18 2.42 -14.91
C THR A 116 3.10 1.70 -14.10
N MET A 117 2.90 2.08 -12.84
CA MET A 117 1.85 1.49 -12.00
C MET A 117 0.46 1.81 -12.57
N LYS A 118 0.21 3.07 -12.94
CA LYS A 118 -1.05 3.49 -13.56
C LYS A 118 -1.35 2.69 -14.84
N ASP A 119 -0.38 2.54 -15.74
CA ASP A 119 -0.55 1.81 -17.00
C ASP A 119 -0.89 0.34 -16.77
N ILE A 120 -0.26 -0.31 -15.77
CA ILE A 120 -0.59 -1.69 -15.39
C ILE A 120 -2.03 -1.79 -14.87
N ILE A 121 -2.45 -0.86 -14.00
CA ILE A 121 -3.82 -0.85 -13.48
C ILE A 121 -4.83 -0.56 -14.60
N ALA A 122 -4.57 0.43 -15.46
CA ALA A 122 -5.43 0.75 -16.60
C ALA A 122 -5.56 -0.45 -17.56
N ASN A 123 -4.47 -1.17 -17.84
CA ASN A 123 -4.50 -2.37 -18.66
C ASN A 123 -5.31 -3.50 -17.98
N ALA A 124 -5.10 -3.73 -16.68
CA ALA A 124 -5.86 -4.72 -15.91
C ALA A 124 -7.37 -4.45 -15.90
N LEU A 125 -7.78 -3.20 -16.13
CA LEU A 125 -9.18 -2.76 -16.19
C LEU A 125 -9.68 -2.50 -17.62
N SER A 126 -8.92 -2.87 -18.64
CA SER A 126 -9.23 -2.53 -20.05
C SER A 126 -10.46 -3.23 -20.62
N SER A 127 -11.01 -4.25 -19.95
CA SER A 127 -12.26 -4.89 -20.36
C SER A 127 -13.51 -4.09 -20.01
N TRP A 128 -13.39 -3.07 -19.15
CA TRP A 128 -14.48 -2.16 -18.82
C TRP A 128 -14.37 -0.87 -19.63
N ASP A 129 -15.51 -0.26 -19.95
CA ASP A 129 -15.58 1.07 -20.53
C ASP A 129 -15.36 2.14 -19.44
N ALA A 130 -14.17 2.13 -18.85
CA ALA A 130 -13.77 3.02 -17.77
C ALA A 130 -12.40 3.63 -18.08
N THR A 131 -12.28 4.94 -17.84
CA THR A 131 -10.99 5.64 -17.96
C THR A 131 -10.37 5.79 -16.57
N VAL A 132 -9.17 5.24 -16.41
CA VAL A 132 -8.36 5.44 -15.20
C VAL A 132 -7.59 6.75 -15.32
N GLU A 133 -7.98 7.73 -14.53
CA GLU A 133 -7.34 9.04 -14.45
C GLU A 133 -6.35 9.08 -13.29
N SER A 134 -5.35 9.96 -13.39
CA SER A 134 -4.38 10.18 -12.31
C SER A 134 -4.23 11.67 -12.03
N PHE A 135 -4.61 12.06 -10.81
CA PHE A 135 -4.54 13.42 -10.30
C PHE A 135 -4.83 13.38 -8.79
N GLU A 136 -4.41 14.42 -8.07
CA GLU A 136 -4.66 14.52 -6.62
C GLU A 136 -6.14 14.72 -6.28
N VAL A 137 -6.69 13.84 -5.44
CA VAL A 137 -8.02 14.03 -4.85
C VAL A 137 -7.84 14.61 -3.45
N THR A 138 -7.76 15.94 -3.37
CA THR A 138 -7.30 16.70 -2.19
C THR A 138 -8.15 16.50 -0.93
N ASP A 139 -9.43 16.13 -1.08
CA ASP A 139 -10.33 15.84 0.02
C ASP A 139 -10.46 14.33 0.32
N SER A 140 -9.64 13.48 -0.27
CA SER A 140 -9.53 12.07 0.12
C SER A 140 -8.62 11.85 1.32
N TYR A 141 -8.60 10.65 1.91
CA TYR A 141 -7.51 10.29 2.81
C TYR A 141 -6.23 9.97 2.02
N CYS A 142 -5.08 10.29 2.62
CA CYS A 142 -3.76 10.18 2.01
C CYS A 142 -3.73 10.69 0.56
N PRO A 143 -4.11 11.96 0.31
CA PRO A 143 -4.07 12.55 -1.02
C PRO A 143 -2.63 12.53 -1.56
N GLY A 144 -2.51 12.38 -2.88
CA GLY A 144 -1.24 12.51 -3.57
C GLY A 144 -1.40 12.75 -5.07
N GLU A 145 -0.38 13.34 -5.69
CA GLU A 145 -0.37 13.73 -7.11
C GLU A 145 -0.75 12.61 -8.08
N PHE A 146 -0.52 11.35 -7.69
CA PHE A 146 -0.76 10.15 -8.49
C PHE A 146 -1.86 9.24 -7.94
N ASP A 147 -2.85 9.81 -7.23
CA ASP A 147 -4.07 9.08 -6.90
C ASP A 147 -4.75 8.60 -8.19
N LEU A 148 -5.29 7.38 -8.18
CA LEU A 148 -6.03 6.84 -9.33
C LEU A 148 -7.53 6.96 -9.08
N SER A 149 -8.22 7.47 -10.10
CA SER A 149 -9.64 7.76 -10.06
C SER A 149 -10.38 7.25 -11.29
N ILE A 150 -11.67 6.97 -11.12
CA ILE A 150 -12.65 6.81 -12.20
C ILE A 150 -13.81 7.75 -11.87
N ASN A 151 -14.31 8.51 -12.85
CA ASN A 151 -15.41 9.46 -12.64
C ASN A 151 -15.15 10.41 -11.46
N GLN A 152 -13.93 10.93 -11.35
CA GLN A 152 -13.47 11.80 -10.27
C GLN A 152 -13.48 11.21 -8.86
N LYS A 153 -13.69 9.89 -8.71
CA LYS A 153 -13.67 9.21 -7.41
C LYS A 153 -12.40 8.39 -7.27
N LYS A 154 -11.63 8.67 -6.22
CA LYS A 154 -10.40 7.95 -5.91
C LYS A 154 -10.71 6.52 -5.50
N PHE A 155 -10.04 5.56 -6.14
CA PHE A 155 -10.10 4.15 -5.76
C PHE A 155 -8.74 3.58 -5.37
N ALA A 156 -7.65 4.29 -5.65
CA ALA A 156 -6.31 3.86 -5.27
C ALA A 156 -5.36 5.03 -5.01
N GLY A 157 -4.33 4.79 -4.21
CA GLY A 157 -3.23 5.73 -3.98
C GLY A 157 -1.88 5.05 -4.15
N ILE A 158 -0.95 5.71 -4.82
CA ILE A 158 0.37 5.18 -5.15
C ILE A 158 1.43 5.83 -4.26
N ALA A 159 2.38 5.04 -3.79
CA ALA A 159 3.57 5.49 -3.07
C ALA A 159 4.84 4.89 -3.68
N GLN A 160 5.97 5.55 -3.46
CA GLN A 160 7.27 5.03 -3.87
C GLN A 160 8.27 5.04 -2.72
N ARG A 161 9.17 4.06 -2.72
CA ARG A 161 10.24 3.94 -1.73
C ARG A 161 11.50 3.37 -2.38
N ARG A 162 12.60 4.12 -2.28
CA ARG A 162 13.94 3.65 -2.70
C ARG A 162 14.68 3.07 -1.51
N ILE A 163 15.14 1.83 -1.62
CA ILE A 163 15.96 1.16 -0.62
C ILE A 163 17.20 0.61 -1.32
N LYS A 164 18.37 1.13 -0.96
CA LYS A 164 19.66 0.75 -1.57
C LYS A 164 19.58 0.81 -3.11
N LYS A 165 19.69 -0.33 -3.80
CA LYS A 165 19.62 -0.46 -5.26
C LYS A 165 18.26 -0.98 -5.76
N GLY A 166 17.23 -0.93 -4.93
CA GLY A 166 15.85 -1.30 -5.28
C GLY A 166 14.89 -0.11 -5.19
N LEU A 167 13.86 -0.12 -6.03
CA LEU A 167 12.71 0.78 -5.98
C LEU A 167 11.45 -0.05 -5.76
N GLY A 168 10.73 0.20 -4.66
CA GLY A 168 9.36 -0.28 -4.47
C GLY A 168 8.36 0.78 -4.92
N ILE A 169 7.52 0.44 -5.89
CA ILE A 169 6.32 1.21 -6.27
C ILE A 169 5.13 0.47 -5.68
N MET A 170 4.45 1.08 -4.71
CA MET A 170 3.39 0.47 -3.91
C MET A 170 2.07 1.15 -4.23
N ILE A 171 0.97 0.39 -4.21
CA ILE A 171 -0.38 0.91 -4.38
C ILE A 171 -1.31 0.20 -3.39
N TYR A 172 -2.25 0.94 -2.81
CA TYR A 172 -3.45 0.37 -2.21
C TYR A 172 -4.61 0.59 -3.16
N ILE A 173 -5.50 -0.40 -3.29
CA ILE A 173 -6.64 -0.36 -4.20
C ILE A 173 -7.89 -0.78 -3.41
N SER A 174 -8.88 0.10 -3.36
CA SER A 174 -10.21 -0.17 -2.82
C SER A 174 -11.01 -1.02 -3.79
N ILE A 175 -11.14 -2.32 -3.52
CA ILE A 175 -11.76 -3.27 -4.45
C ILE A 175 -13.26 -3.35 -4.22
N ASN A 176 -13.69 -3.61 -2.99
CA ASN A 176 -15.09 -3.81 -2.60
C ASN A 176 -15.27 -3.47 -1.10
N GLY A 177 -16.48 -3.66 -0.55
CA GLY A 177 -16.77 -3.41 0.87
C GLY A 177 -17.30 -2.00 1.14
N ASN A 178 -17.21 -1.51 2.37
CA ASN A 178 -17.78 -0.21 2.74
C ASN A 178 -16.74 0.91 2.70
N GLN A 179 -16.54 1.52 1.51
CA GLN A 179 -15.58 2.61 1.34
C GLN A 179 -15.96 3.89 2.11
N GLU A 180 -17.26 4.15 2.31
CA GLU A 180 -17.74 5.29 3.09
C GLU A 180 -17.28 5.15 4.55
N LYS A 181 -17.47 3.97 5.16
CA LYS A 181 -16.97 3.67 6.51
C LYS A 181 -15.45 3.83 6.62
N ARG A 182 -14.68 3.46 5.59
CA ARG A 182 -13.23 3.70 5.56
C ARG A 182 -12.90 5.18 5.58
N GLY A 183 -13.61 5.99 4.79
CA GLY A 183 -13.48 7.44 4.79
C GLY A 183 -13.83 8.05 6.15
N GLU A 184 -14.93 7.61 6.75
CA GLU A 184 -15.38 8.05 8.08
C GLU A 184 -14.39 7.69 9.18
N LEU A 185 -13.79 6.50 9.15
CA LEU A 185 -12.74 6.07 10.07
C LEU A 185 -11.57 7.06 10.09
N VAL A 186 -11.04 7.41 8.90
CA VAL A 186 -9.90 8.33 8.81
C VAL A 186 -10.31 9.76 9.18
N LYS A 187 -11.53 10.16 8.81
CA LYS A 187 -12.10 11.45 9.21
C LYS A 187 -12.20 11.56 10.73
N GLU A 188 -12.72 10.55 11.42
CA GLU A 188 -12.84 10.53 12.89
C GLU A 188 -11.47 10.51 13.57
N PHE A 189 -10.48 9.80 13.01
CA PHE A 189 -9.09 9.86 13.46
C PHE A 189 -8.55 11.30 13.45
N TYR A 190 -8.66 12.01 12.32
CA TYR A 190 -8.14 13.38 12.23
C TYR A 190 -8.96 14.39 13.04
N LEU A 191 -10.30 14.28 13.05
CA LEU A 191 -11.15 15.14 13.89
C LEU A 191 -10.78 15.01 15.37
N SER A 192 -10.59 13.78 15.86
CA SER A 192 -10.24 13.52 17.26
C SER A 192 -8.82 14.00 17.59
N GLY A 193 -7.88 13.80 16.65
CA GLY A 193 -6.47 14.14 16.83
C GLY A 193 -6.12 15.62 16.66
N LEU A 194 -6.88 16.36 15.85
CA LEU A 194 -6.55 17.73 15.44
C LEU A 194 -7.57 18.78 15.94
N LYS A 195 -8.81 18.38 16.20
CA LYS A 195 -9.88 19.28 16.69
C LYS A 195 -10.02 20.51 15.78
N GLU A 196 -9.76 21.71 16.29
CA GLU A 196 -9.84 22.98 15.56
C GLU A 196 -8.84 23.10 14.39
N ASP A 197 -7.82 22.23 14.35
CA ASP A 197 -6.82 22.16 13.27
C ASP A 197 -7.15 21.12 12.20
N PHE A 198 -8.31 20.46 12.30
CA PHE A 198 -8.76 19.51 11.30
C PHE A 198 -8.90 20.15 9.90
N GLY A 199 -8.38 19.46 8.88
CA GLY A 199 -8.42 19.91 7.48
C GLY A 199 -7.42 21.02 7.14
N LYS A 200 -6.53 21.40 8.06
CA LYS A 200 -5.41 22.30 7.79
C LYS A 200 -4.17 21.50 7.38
N GLU A 201 -3.41 22.05 6.43
CA GLU A 201 -2.11 21.51 6.03
C GLU A 201 -1.24 21.14 7.25
N PRO A 202 -0.63 19.93 7.27
CA PRO A 202 -0.55 18.94 6.18
C PRO A 202 -1.67 17.89 6.17
N PHE A 203 -2.75 18.05 6.97
CA PHE A 203 -3.76 17.01 7.16
C PHE A 203 -5.02 17.27 6.32
N PRO A 204 -5.52 16.26 5.58
CA PRO A 204 -6.65 16.44 4.68
C PRO A 204 -7.97 16.62 5.46
N PRO A 205 -8.96 17.31 4.87
CA PRO A 205 -10.30 17.45 5.44
C PRO A 205 -11.16 16.18 5.33
N VAL A 206 -10.69 15.14 4.63
CA VAL A 206 -11.32 13.82 4.44
C VAL A 206 -12.85 13.87 4.25
N ASN A 207 -13.26 13.95 3.00
CA ASN A 207 -14.61 13.76 2.52
C ASN A 207 -14.81 12.28 2.10
N PRO A 208 -15.61 11.47 2.84
CA PRO A 208 -15.84 10.07 2.49
C PRO A 208 -16.38 9.86 1.06
N ASP A 209 -17.15 10.82 0.55
CA ASP A 209 -17.73 10.75 -0.80
C ASP A 209 -16.69 10.91 -1.91
N SER A 210 -15.49 11.39 -1.64
CA SER A 210 -14.42 11.57 -2.64
C SER A 210 -13.81 10.24 -3.12
N MET A 211 -14.09 9.15 -2.41
CA MET A 211 -13.51 7.83 -2.67
C MET A 211 -14.60 6.79 -2.95
N LYS A 212 -14.28 5.79 -3.77
CA LYS A 212 -15.21 4.71 -4.09
C LYS A 212 -14.47 3.40 -4.34
N ASN A 213 -15.14 2.27 -4.09
CA ASN A 213 -14.60 0.98 -4.49
C ASN A 213 -14.60 0.83 -6.01
N LEU A 214 -13.65 0.05 -6.50
CA LEU A 214 -13.59 -0.35 -7.89
C LEU A 214 -14.85 -1.13 -8.32
N SER A 215 -15.39 -2.01 -7.46
CA SER A 215 -16.64 -2.74 -7.74
C SER A 215 -17.82 -1.82 -8.03
N ASP A 216 -17.92 -0.72 -7.28
CA ASP A 216 -19.01 0.25 -7.45
C ASP A 216 -18.78 1.12 -8.69
N LEU A 217 -17.53 1.48 -8.99
CA LEU A 217 -17.17 2.32 -10.14
C LEU A 217 -17.33 1.59 -11.46
N LEU A 218 -17.06 0.27 -11.47
CA LEU A 218 -17.21 -0.59 -12.65
C LEU A 218 -18.58 -1.26 -12.74
N LEU A 219 -19.45 -1.06 -11.74
CA LEU A 219 -20.78 -1.66 -11.65
C LEU A 219 -20.75 -3.20 -11.77
N GLU A 220 -19.73 -3.82 -11.18
CA GLU A 220 -19.50 -5.27 -11.22
C GLU A 220 -19.03 -5.77 -9.85
N GLU A 221 -19.50 -6.95 -9.44
CA GLU A 221 -18.98 -7.61 -8.25
C GLU A 221 -17.52 -8.05 -8.48
N LEU A 222 -16.60 -7.40 -7.77
CA LEU A 222 -15.17 -7.68 -7.87
C LEU A 222 -14.63 -8.18 -6.54
N SER A 223 -13.93 -9.31 -6.57
CA SER A 223 -13.15 -9.81 -5.44
C SER A 223 -11.70 -9.38 -5.54
N VAL A 224 -11.01 -9.32 -4.40
CA VAL A 224 -9.56 -9.06 -4.36
C VAL A 224 -8.78 -10.08 -5.20
N GLU A 225 -9.17 -11.36 -5.17
CA GLU A 225 -8.52 -12.40 -5.99
C GLU A 225 -8.75 -12.22 -7.49
N ARG A 226 -9.94 -11.76 -7.90
CA ARG A 226 -10.21 -11.43 -9.30
C ARG A 226 -9.30 -10.31 -9.77
N VAL A 227 -9.17 -9.23 -8.98
CA VAL A 227 -8.32 -8.09 -9.33
C VAL A 227 -6.83 -8.46 -9.32
N LYS A 228 -6.36 -9.29 -8.37
CA LYS A 228 -4.99 -9.86 -8.42
C LYS A 228 -4.73 -10.59 -9.74
N SER A 229 -5.71 -11.37 -10.22
CA SER A 229 -5.57 -12.16 -11.44
C SER A 229 -5.48 -11.26 -12.69
N LEU A 230 -6.30 -10.21 -12.75
CA LEU A 230 -6.25 -9.19 -13.83
C LEU A 230 -4.91 -8.44 -13.84
N ILE A 231 -4.39 -8.08 -12.66
CA ILE A 231 -3.08 -7.43 -12.55
C ILE A 231 -1.96 -8.38 -13.00
N ILE A 232 -2.01 -9.66 -12.63
CA ILE A 232 -1.04 -10.67 -13.09
C ILE A 232 -1.08 -10.82 -14.62
N GLU A 233 -2.27 -10.83 -15.21
CA GLU A 233 -2.44 -10.88 -16.67
C GLU A 233 -1.84 -9.64 -17.35
N ALA A 234 -2.11 -8.44 -16.83
CA ALA A 234 -1.50 -7.20 -17.33
C ALA A 234 0.04 -7.20 -17.21
N ILE A 235 0.57 -7.65 -16.07
CA ILE A 235 2.02 -7.79 -15.85
C ILE A 235 2.65 -8.78 -16.83
N SER A 236 1.96 -9.88 -17.15
CA SER A 236 2.45 -10.89 -18.09
C SER A 236 2.64 -10.35 -19.51
N GLN A 237 2.06 -9.18 -19.84
CA GLN A 237 2.31 -8.48 -21.10
C GLN A 237 3.68 -7.79 -21.13
N ILE A 238 4.27 -7.49 -19.97
CA ILE A 238 5.51 -6.73 -19.80
C ILE A 238 6.67 -7.67 -19.37
N PHE A 239 6.39 -8.58 -18.45
CA PHE A 239 7.36 -9.50 -17.85
C PHE A 239 7.00 -10.96 -18.14
N VAL A 240 7.96 -11.87 -17.89
CA VAL A 240 7.74 -13.31 -17.89
C VAL A 240 7.92 -13.84 -16.48
N PHE A 241 6.91 -14.53 -15.96
CA PHE A 241 7.05 -15.25 -14.70
C PHE A 241 7.96 -16.46 -14.93
N ASP A 242 9.18 -16.40 -14.40
CA ASP A 242 10.24 -17.39 -14.65
C ASP A 242 10.32 -18.40 -13.50
N GLU A 243 10.16 -19.68 -13.80
CA GLU A 243 10.12 -20.75 -12.80
C GLU A 243 11.47 -20.94 -12.08
N THR A 244 12.59 -20.76 -12.80
CA THR A 244 13.93 -20.94 -12.21
C THR A 244 14.19 -19.82 -11.20
N ALA A 245 13.86 -18.60 -11.58
CA ALA A 245 14.02 -17.45 -10.73
C ALA A 245 13.04 -17.48 -9.54
N GLN A 246 11.82 -17.98 -9.75
CA GLN A 246 10.85 -18.21 -8.69
C GLN A 246 11.38 -19.19 -7.63
N GLN A 247 11.98 -20.32 -8.05
CA GLN A 247 12.59 -21.28 -7.12
C GLN A 247 13.75 -20.65 -6.33
N GLN A 248 14.60 -19.85 -6.98
CA GLN A 248 15.69 -19.14 -6.28
C GLN A 248 15.16 -18.12 -5.26
N PHE A 249 14.07 -17.44 -5.60
CA PHE A 249 13.40 -16.51 -4.70
C PHE A 249 12.77 -17.23 -3.50
N GLU A 250 12.14 -18.38 -3.70
CA GLU A 250 11.59 -19.21 -2.62
C GLU A 250 12.68 -19.71 -1.67
N MET A 251 13.83 -20.16 -2.20
CA MET A 251 14.99 -20.50 -1.38
C MET A 251 15.50 -19.32 -0.55
N PHE A 252 15.42 -18.10 -1.08
CA PHE A 252 15.75 -16.89 -0.34
C PHE A 252 14.73 -16.61 0.79
N LEU A 253 13.43 -16.87 0.55
CA LEU A 253 12.41 -16.66 1.58
C LEU A 253 12.64 -17.52 2.83
N ASP A 254 13.21 -18.71 2.66
CA ASP A 254 13.56 -19.63 3.75
C ASP A 254 15.01 -19.45 4.28
N SER A 255 15.73 -18.46 3.77
CA SER A 255 17.15 -18.28 4.08
C SER A 255 17.41 -17.64 5.45
N VAL A 256 18.59 -17.94 6.00
CA VAL A 256 19.11 -17.26 7.21
C VAL A 256 19.28 -15.75 6.96
N GLU A 257 19.65 -15.34 5.74
CA GLU A 257 19.77 -13.93 5.37
C GLU A 257 18.44 -13.18 5.55
N LEU A 258 17.33 -13.75 5.04
CA LEU A 258 16.01 -13.14 5.21
C LEU A 258 15.66 -13.05 6.69
N LYS A 259 15.84 -14.14 7.46
CA LYS A 259 15.52 -14.16 8.89
C LYS A 259 16.27 -13.08 9.67
N GLU A 260 17.58 -12.94 9.46
CA GLU A 260 18.37 -11.91 10.13
C GLU A 260 17.97 -10.49 9.72
N ALA A 261 17.65 -10.27 8.45
CA ALA A 261 17.16 -8.99 7.97
C ALA A 261 15.77 -8.65 8.55
N TYR A 262 14.92 -9.67 8.67
CA TYR A 262 13.59 -9.58 9.26
C TYR A 262 13.68 -9.22 10.75
N ASP A 263 14.50 -9.91 11.54
CA ASP A 263 14.67 -9.63 12.98
C ASP A 263 15.15 -8.19 13.22
N LYS A 264 16.04 -7.68 12.38
CA LYS A 264 16.48 -6.28 12.41
C LYS A 264 15.36 -5.32 12.01
N GLY A 265 14.58 -5.66 10.99
CA GLY A 265 13.40 -4.92 10.56
C GLY A 265 12.34 -4.82 11.65
N PHE A 266 12.04 -5.94 12.29
CA PHE A 266 11.05 -6.07 13.35
C PHE A 266 11.38 -5.16 14.54
N LYS A 267 12.62 -5.21 15.05
CA LYS A 267 13.07 -4.32 16.14
C LYS A 267 12.89 -2.84 15.80
N ARG A 268 13.17 -2.44 14.55
CA ARG A 268 12.98 -1.05 14.10
C ARG A 268 11.50 -0.67 14.02
N MET A 269 10.64 -1.60 13.63
CA MET A 269 9.19 -1.39 13.58
C MET A 269 8.57 -1.32 14.98
N GLU A 270 9.04 -2.14 15.92
CA GLU A 270 8.64 -2.04 17.33
C GLU A 270 8.98 -0.67 17.92
N GLN A 271 10.23 -0.23 17.76
CA GLN A 271 10.67 1.10 18.22
C GLN A 271 9.83 2.22 17.60
N ARG A 272 9.54 2.13 16.30
CA ARG A 272 8.72 3.12 15.59
C ARG A 272 7.28 3.19 16.14
N ASN A 273 6.75 2.05 16.58
CA ASN A 273 5.38 1.92 17.05
C ASN A 273 5.25 1.99 18.58
N GLU A 274 6.34 2.28 19.29
CA GLU A 274 6.37 2.32 20.76
C GLU A 274 5.35 3.32 21.31
N GLY A 275 5.27 4.53 20.75
CA GLY A 275 4.33 5.56 21.18
C GLY A 275 2.87 5.12 21.05
N ILE A 276 2.49 4.51 19.92
CA ILE A 276 1.15 3.97 19.71
C ILE A 276 0.89 2.80 20.67
N THR A 277 1.87 1.91 20.84
CA THR A 277 1.76 0.75 21.73
C THR A 277 1.53 1.15 23.18
N THR A 278 2.19 2.21 23.65
CA THR A 278 1.99 2.76 24.99
C THR A 278 0.55 3.26 25.17
N ILE A 279 0.04 4.06 24.23
CA ILE A 279 -1.36 4.55 24.26
C ILE A 279 -2.35 3.38 24.32
N LEU A 280 -2.14 2.35 23.49
CA LEU A 280 -3.02 1.18 23.45
C LEU A 280 -3.05 0.40 24.78
N LYS A 281 -1.91 0.35 25.50
CA LYS A 281 -1.80 -0.32 26.80
C LYS A 281 -2.48 0.45 27.94
N GLU A 282 -2.47 1.78 27.90
CA GLU A 282 -3.09 2.63 28.93
C GLU A 282 -4.63 2.53 28.97
N THR A 283 -5.23 1.90 27.95
CA THR A 283 -6.69 1.83 27.77
C THR A 283 -7.25 0.42 27.99
N ASN A 284 -6.39 -0.54 28.36
CA ASN A 284 -6.79 -1.90 28.75
C ASN A 284 -6.71 -2.05 30.27
#